data_AF-A0A2M8P6R7-F1
#
_entry.id   AF-A0A2M8P6R7-F1
#
_cell.length_a   1.000
_cell.length_b   1.000
_cell.length_c   1.000
_cell.angle_alpha   90.00
_cell.angle_beta   90.00
_cell.angle_gamma   90.00
#
_symmetry.space_group_name_H-M   'P 1'
#
loop_
_entity.id
_entity.type
_entity.pdbx_description
1 polymer ?
#
loop_
_entity_poly.entity_id
_entity_poly.type
_entity_poly.pdbx_seq_one_letter_code
_entity_poly.pdbx_strand_id
1 'polypeptide(L)'
;EDKEALFDAADTLETILPALIGTVESMRLQPEAMRAALDESMLATDLADYLVGRGVPFREAHRLVGAAVRAAQAQGVPLSGLPLQAYQAISAHFQAD
;
A
#
# COMPACT_ATOMS: atom_id res chain seq x y z
N GLU A 1 -15.45 -11.76 42.64
CA GLU A 1 -14.29 -11.53 41.75
C GLU A 1 -14.70 -11.39 40.28
N ASP A 2 -15.60 -12.22 39.74
CA ASP A 2 -16.09 -12.14 38.34
C ASP A 2 -16.82 -10.83 37.95
N LYS A 3 -17.64 -10.30 38.86
CA LYS A 3 -18.52 -9.15 38.56
C LYS A 3 -17.81 -7.81 38.54
N GLU A 4 -16.82 -7.63 39.42
CA GLU A 4 -16.11 -6.36 39.54
C GLU A 4 -15.33 -6.04 38.27
N ALA A 5 -14.61 -7.03 37.73
CA ALA A 5 -13.90 -6.88 36.45
C ALA A 5 -14.86 -6.64 35.28
N LEU A 6 -16.04 -7.27 35.29
CA LEU A 6 -17.06 -7.06 34.26
C LEU A 6 -17.64 -5.64 34.30
N PHE A 7 -18.00 -5.16 35.49
CA PHE A 7 -18.60 -3.83 35.64
C PHE A 7 -17.59 -2.72 35.39
N ASP A 8 -16.34 -2.87 35.83
CA ASP A 8 -15.27 -1.91 35.54
C ASP A 8 -15.03 -1.77 34.01
N ALA A 9 -15.04 -2.88 33.29
CA ALA A 9 -14.97 -2.87 31.83
C ALA A 9 -16.18 -2.19 31.18
N ALA A 10 -17.39 -2.44 31.69
CA ALA A 10 -18.61 -1.81 31.18
C ALA A 10 -18.58 -0.29 31.40
N ASP A 11 -18.28 0.16 32.61
CA ASP A 11 -18.20 1.58 32.98
C ASP A 11 -17.12 2.30 32.16
N THR A 12 -15.98 1.64 31.93
CA THR A 12 -14.91 2.14 31.07
C THR A 12 -15.42 2.34 29.64
N LEU A 13 -16.08 1.33 29.06
CA LEU A 13 -16.60 1.40 27.70
C LEU A 13 -17.67 2.49 27.54
N GLU A 14 -18.60 2.60 28.50
CA GLU A 14 -19.62 3.65 28.52
C GLU A 14 -19.00 5.06 28.53
N THR A 15 -17.85 5.21 29.17
CA THR A 15 -17.14 6.49 29.23
C THR A 15 -16.36 6.78 27.95
N ILE A 16 -15.62 5.81 27.41
CA ILE A 16 -14.69 6.07 26.30
C ILE A 16 -15.39 6.08 24.93
N LEU A 17 -16.47 5.31 24.75
CA LEU A 17 -17.12 5.21 23.44
C LEU A 17 -17.70 6.54 22.95
N PRO A 18 -18.42 7.35 23.76
CA PRO A 18 -18.87 8.68 23.34
C PRO A 18 -17.72 9.61 22.98
N ALA A 19 -16.61 9.56 23.73
CA ALA A 19 -15.42 10.37 23.45
C ALA A 19 -14.73 9.96 22.14
N LEU A 20 -14.65 8.66 21.86
CA LEU A 20 -14.11 8.14 20.59
C LEU A 20 -15.01 8.52 19.41
N ILE A 21 -16.34 8.43 19.56
CA ILE A 21 -17.29 8.89 18.54
C ILE A 21 -17.04 10.36 18.22
N GLY A 22 -17.02 11.23 19.24
CA GLY A 22 -16.76 12.66 19.04
C GLY A 22 -15.38 12.93 18.40
N THR A 23 -14.37 12.14 18.74
CA THR A 23 -13.03 12.22 18.12
C THR A 23 -13.10 11.90 16.63
N VAL A 24 -13.73 10.79 16.24
CA VAL A 24 -13.83 10.36 14.83
C VAL A 24 -14.73 11.30 14.03
N GLU A 25 -15.84 11.78 14.59
CA GLU A 25 -16.74 12.72 13.91
C GLU A 25 -16.10 14.09 13.67
N SER A 26 -15.25 14.55 14.59
CA SER A 26 -14.64 15.88 14.52
C SER A 26 -13.23 15.91 13.94
N MET A 27 -12.62 14.74 13.69
CA MET A 27 -11.26 14.68 13.14
C MET A 27 -11.20 15.36 11.77
N ARG A 28 -10.09 16.05 11.51
CA ARG A 28 -9.82 16.67 10.21
C ARG A 28 -8.68 15.91 9.54
N LEU A 29 -9.00 15.30 8.40
CA LEU A 29 -7.99 14.71 7.54
C LEU A 29 -7.14 15.79 6.89
N GLN A 30 -5.89 15.47 6.57
CA GLN A 30 -4.97 16.30 5.80
C GLN A 30 -4.67 15.61 4.47
N PRO A 31 -5.55 15.72 3.45
CA PRO A 31 -5.42 14.95 2.22
C PRO A 31 -4.08 15.14 1.51
N GLU A 32 -3.56 16.37 1.51
CA GLU A 32 -2.26 16.67 0.89
C GLU A 32 -1.10 15.97 1.60
N ALA A 33 -1.09 15.98 2.94
CA ALA A 33 -0.07 15.27 3.72
C ALA A 33 -0.19 13.75 3.56
N MET A 34 -1.41 13.22 3.54
CA MET A 34 -1.68 11.80 3.30
C MET A 34 -1.20 11.37 1.91
N ARG A 35 -1.43 12.19 0.88
CA ARG A 35 -1.00 11.91 -0.48
C ARG A 35 0.50 12.08 -0.67
N ALA A 36 1.12 13.07 -0.03
CA ALA A 36 2.56 13.25 -0.04
C ALA A 36 3.33 12.14 0.70
N ALA A 37 2.67 11.41 1.60
CA ALA A 37 3.25 10.26 2.29
C ALA A 37 3.28 8.99 1.44
N LEU A 38 2.61 8.95 0.29
CA LEU A 38 2.66 7.83 -0.64
C LEU A 38 4.01 7.80 -1.36
N ASP A 39 4.60 6.62 -1.45
CA ASP A 39 5.83 6.39 -2.19
C ASP A 39 5.55 5.43 -3.36
N GLU A 40 6.04 5.77 -4.56
CA GLU A 40 5.77 4.98 -5.75
C GLU A 40 6.38 3.56 -5.71
N SER A 41 7.37 3.30 -4.84
CA SER A 41 7.85 1.93 -4.62
C SER A 41 6.79 1.02 -4.00
N MET A 42 5.76 1.58 -3.36
CA MET A 42 4.61 0.82 -2.86
C MET A 42 3.85 0.12 -4.01
N LEU A 43 3.94 0.64 -5.24
CA LEU A 43 3.31 0.05 -6.44
C LEU A 43 4.06 -1.19 -6.97
N ALA A 44 5.21 -1.55 -6.41
CA ALA A 44 5.95 -2.74 -6.85
C ALA A 44 5.10 -4.03 -6.67
N THR A 45 4.32 -4.12 -5.59
CA THR A 45 3.42 -5.26 -5.35
C THR A 45 2.32 -5.33 -6.40
N ASP A 46 1.68 -4.19 -6.70
CA ASP A 46 0.65 -4.11 -7.74
C ASP A 46 1.21 -4.52 -9.11
N LEU A 47 2.46 -4.17 -9.40
CA LEU A 47 3.14 -4.56 -10.63
C LEU A 47 3.40 -6.08 -10.69
N ALA A 48 3.64 -6.72 -9.55
CA ALA A 48 3.80 -8.18 -9.49
C ALA A 48 2.45 -8.87 -9.71
N ASP A 49 1.38 -8.36 -9.10
CA ASP A 49 0.02 -8.86 -9.28
C ASP A 49 -0.46 -8.68 -10.72
N TYR A 50 -0.15 -7.55 -11.35
CA TYR A 50 -0.37 -7.32 -12.79
C TYR A 50 0.26 -8.43 -13.66
N LEU A 51 1.52 -8.81 -13.38
CA LEU A 51 2.20 -9.87 -14.13
C LEU A 51 1.58 -11.25 -13.83
N VAL A 52 1.19 -11.52 -12.59
CA VAL A 52 0.49 -12.75 -12.19
C VAL A 52 -0.83 -12.89 -12.92
N GLY A 53 -1.62 -11.81 -13.00
CA GLY A 53 -2.86 -11.75 -13.78
C GLY A 53 -2.66 -12.07 -15.27
N ARG A 54 -1.42 -11.97 -15.76
CA ARG A 54 -1.01 -12.25 -17.14
C ARG A 54 -0.34 -13.62 -17.31
N GLY A 55 -0.46 -14.48 -16.31
CA GLY A 55 0.02 -15.85 -16.34
C GLY A 55 1.49 -16.02 -15.94
N VAL A 56 2.16 -14.97 -15.46
CA VAL A 56 3.53 -15.09 -14.93
C VAL A 56 3.47 -15.69 -13.52
N PRO A 57 4.16 -16.80 -13.21
CA PRO A 57 4.20 -17.32 -11.86
C PRO A 57 4.73 -16.28 -10.86
N PHE A 58 4.15 -16.19 -9.67
CA PHE A 58 4.47 -15.12 -8.69
C PHE A 58 5.97 -14.95 -8.42
N ARG A 59 6.72 -16.05 -8.26
CA ARG A 59 8.18 -15.99 -8.04
C ARG A 59 8.90 -15.28 -9.20
N GLU A 60 8.46 -15.52 -10.42
CA GLU A 60 9.00 -14.88 -11.61
C GLU A 60 8.54 -13.43 -11.72
N ALA A 61 7.26 -13.14 -11.45
CA ALA A 61 6.74 -11.77 -11.39
C ALA A 61 7.52 -10.90 -10.40
N HIS A 62 7.75 -11.40 -9.18
CA HIS A 62 8.56 -10.73 -8.16
C HIS A 62 10.00 -10.49 -8.62
N ARG A 63 10.61 -11.44 -9.35
CA ARG A 63 11.96 -11.28 -9.92
C ARG A 63 12.00 -10.18 -10.99
N LEU A 64 11.02 -10.16 -11.89
CA LEU A 64 10.90 -9.16 -12.97
C LEU A 64 10.64 -7.76 -12.40
N VAL A 65 9.71 -7.62 -11.46
CA VAL A 65 9.48 -6.35 -10.76
C VAL A 65 10.72 -5.89 -10.02
N GLY A 66 11.45 -6.79 -9.34
CA GLY A 66 12.70 -6.45 -8.70
C GLY A 66 13.75 -5.91 -9.68
N ALA A 67 13.75 -6.36 -10.94
CA ALA A 67 14.59 -5.79 -11.98
C ALA A 67 14.13 -4.38 -12.40
N ALA A 68 12.82 -4.14 -12.49
CA ALA A 68 12.27 -2.82 -12.77
C ALA A 68 12.58 -1.81 -11.65
N VAL A 69 12.42 -2.20 -10.38
CA VAL A 69 12.79 -1.38 -9.21
C VAL A 69 14.26 -0.98 -9.27
N ARG A 70 15.16 -1.93 -9.55
CA ARG A 70 16.59 -1.63 -9.71
C ARG A 70 16.87 -0.68 -10.88
N ALA A 71 16.16 -0.84 -12.00
CA ALA A 71 16.31 0.03 -13.16
C ALA A 71 15.84 1.47 -12.88
N ALA A 72 14.75 1.63 -12.13
CA ALA A 72 14.23 2.94 -11.70
C ALA A 72 15.23 3.62 -10.76
N GLN A 73 15.70 2.89 -9.75
CA GLN A 73 16.71 3.37 -8.80
C GLN A 73 18.01 3.80 -9.50
N ALA A 74 18.50 3.02 -10.47
CA ALA A 74 19.71 3.36 -11.22
C ALA A 74 19.57 4.64 -12.06
N GLN A 75 18.35 4.99 -12.48
CA GLN A 75 18.04 6.19 -13.25
C GLN A 75 17.62 7.38 -12.37
N GLY A 76 17.48 7.17 -11.06
CA GLY A 76 17.00 8.21 -10.13
C GLY A 76 15.56 8.66 -10.41
N VAL A 77 14.75 7.79 -11.01
CA VAL A 77 13.34 8.03 -11.33
C VAL A 77 12.46 7.11 -10.48
N PRO A 78 11.21 7.50 -10.20
CA PRO A 78 10.29 6.58 -9.55
C PRO A 78 9.83 5.49 -10.53
N LEU A 79 9.14 4.45 -10.04
CA LEU A 79 8.71 3.33 -10.89
C LEU A 79 7.82 3.80 -12.06
N SER A 80 6.90 4.75 -11.84
CA SER A 80 6.07 5.29 -12.94
C SER A 80 6.87 6.11 -13.96
N GLY A 81 8.08 6.55 -13.59
CA GLY A 81 8.98 7.30 -14.46
C GLY A 81 9.77 6.45 -15.44
N LEU A 82 9.75 5.11 -15.30
CA LEU A 82 10.37 4.22 -16.27
C LEU A 82 9.53 4.17 -17.56
N PRO A 83 10.13 4.37 -18.75
CA PRO A 83 9.39 4.25 -20.00
C PRO A 83 8.97 2.79 -20.23
N LEU A 84 7.81 2.58 -20.87
CA LEU A 84 7.30 1.23 -21.18
C LEU A 84 8.35 0.35 -21.89
N GLN A 85 9.18 0.92 -22.75
CA GLN A 85 10.25 0.20 -23.42
C GLN A 85 11.27 -0.41 -22.43
N ALA A 86 11.56 0.26 -21.31
CA ALA A 86 12.43 -0.26 -20.26
C ALA A 86 11.79 -1.46 -19.54
N TYR A 87 10.47 -1.41 -19.30
CA TYR A 87 9.71 -2.54 -18.79
C TYR A 87 9.70 -3.71 -19.78
N GLN A 88 9.45 -3.45 -21.06
CA GLN A 88 9.42 -4.48 -22.11
C GLN A 88 10.78 -5.12 -22.34
N ALA A 89 11.88 -4.39 -22.12
CA ALA A 89 13.23 -4.95 -22.13
C ALA A 89 13.47 -5.96 -20.98
N ILE A 90 12.71 -5.85 -19.88
CA ILE A 90 12.74 -6.81 -18.76
C ILE A 90 11.83 -8.01 -19.07
N SER A 91 10.62 -7.76 -19.59
CA SER A 91 9.66 -8.81 -19.95
C SER A 91 8.60 -8.31 -20.92
N ALA A 92 8.28 -9.10 -21.94
CA ALA A 92 7.20 -8.83 -22.89
C ALA A 92 5.79 -8.86 -22.26
N HIS A 93 5.67 -9.33 -21.00
CA HIS A 93 4.41 -9.31 -20.25
C HIS A 93 4.01 -7.91 -19.77
N PHE A 94 4.92 -6.92 -19.81
CA PHE A 94 4.59 -5.51 -19.59
C PHE A 94 3.99 -4.89 -20.86
N GLN A 95 2.75 -4.40 -20.77
CA GLN A 95 1.96 -3.86 -21.88
C GLN A 95 1.50 -2.43 -21.55
N ALA A 96 0.84 -1.79 -22.53
CA ALA A 96 0.51 -0.36 -22.52
C ALA A 96 -0.92 -0.04 -22.03
N ASP A 97 -1.56 -1.01 -21.38
CA ASP A 97 -2.96 -0.96 -20.93
C ASP A 97 -3.21 -0.14 -19.67
#